data_AF-A0A972PXS5-F1
#
_entry.id   AF-A0A972PXS5-F1
#
_cell.length_a   1.000
_cell.length_b   1.000
_cell.length_c   1.000
_cell.angle_alpha   90.00
_cell.angle_beta   90.00
_cell.angle_gamma   90.00
#
_symmetry.space_group_name_H-M   'P 1'
#
loop_
_entity.id
_entity.type
_entity.pdbx_description
1 polymer ?
#
loop_
_entity_poly.entity_id
_entity_poly.type
_entity_poly.pdbx_seq_one_letter_code
_entity_poly.pdbx_strand_id
1 'polypeptide(L)'
;MRDTALAYARVFSEPPWNEAWEPEEVVEKMRRELEPPSCLTIMRGDEEQAVGGFAWGAVVPVDKAAVRTLEAHGFRTPGVRELLDGAMRRHIKGSRVFFLDEVAILREFRGGMAPIQFLVRPALEMAVSSGAVEGLGWTSWSSKIAPLSLYLGFSELIAEVEGIAFLYNPDIRPLLKIAQNVNGQALERLIRSASRLVRRAA
;
A
#
# COMPACT_ATOMS: atom_id res chain seq x y z
N MET A 1 -11.82 -11.64 -8.44
CA MET A 1 -11.46 -10.32 -8.99
C MET A 1 -12.67 -9.41 -9.09
N ARG A 2 -13.80 -9.83 -9.69
CA ARG A 2 -15.00 -8.96 -9.78
C ARG A 2 -15.48 -8.43 -8.42
N ASP A 3 -15.62 -9.28 -7.41
CA ASP A 3 -16.05 -8.84 -6.08
C ASP A 3 -15.04 -7.89 -5.41
N THR A 4 -13.75 -8.11 -5.68
CA THR A 4 -12.67 -7.22 -5.25
C THR A 4 -12.76 -5.86 -5.94
N ALA A 5 -13.06 -5.84 -7.24
CA ALA A 5 -13.25 -4.63 -8.01
C ALA A 5 -14.47 -3.81 -7.52
N LEU A 6 -15.56 -4.48 -7.17
CA LEU A 6 -16.72 -3.84 -6.53
C LEU A 6 -16.35 -3.23 -5.17
N ALA A 7 -15.61 -3.97 -4.34
CA ALA A 7 -15.13 -3.46 -3.06
C ALA A 7 -14.17 -2.26 -3.25
N TYR A 8 -13.31 -2.30 -4.26
CA TYR A 8 -12.40 -1.20 -4.62
C TYR A 8 -13.18 0.05 -4.99
N ALA A 9 -14.07 -0.04 -5.98
CA ALA A 9 -14.87 1.11 -6.44
C ALA A 9 -15.63 1.75 -5.26
N ARG A 10 -16.19 0.92 -4.38
CA ARG A 10 -16.91 1.39 -3.20
C ARG A 10 -15.99 2.08 -2.19
N VAL A 11 -14.82 1.52 -1.85
CA VAL A 11 -13.87 2.18 -0.92
C VAL A 11 -13.34 3.50 -1.49
N PHE A 12 -12.92 3.52 -2.75
CA PHE A 12 -12.29 4.70 -3.35
C PHE A 12 -13.31 5.77 -3.80
N SER A 13 -14.61 5.45 -3.82
CA SER A 13 -15.66 6.47 -3.93
C SER A 13 -15.81 7.33 -2.66
N GLU A 14 -15.29 6.88 -1.51
CA GLU A 14 -15.34 7.64 -0.26
C GLU A 14 -14.23 8.72 -0.20
N PRO A 15 -14.43 9.81 0.56
CA PRO A 15 -13.35 10.74 0.89
C PRO A 15 -12.15 10.05 1.58
N PRO A 16 -10.91 10.46 1.28
CA PRO A 16 -10.54 11.65 0.51
C PRO A 16 -10.43 11.43 -1.00
N TRP A 17 -10.57 10.18 -1.47
CA TRP A 17 -10.29 9.79 -2.85
C TRP A 17 -11.35 10.32 -3.81
N ASN A 18 -12.63 10.12 -3.46
CA ASN A 18 -13.78 10.56 -4.28
C ASN A 18 -13.66 10.11 -5.76
N GLU A 19 -13.07 8.94 -5.98
CA GLU A 19 -12.82 8.38 -7.30
C GLU A 19 -14.06 7.67 -7.81
N ALA A 20 -14.24 7.65 -9.13
CA ALA A 20 -15.27 6.88 -9.80
C ALA A 20 -14.61 5.80 -10.66
N TRP A 21 -14.94 4.54 -10.39
CA TRP A 21 -14.36 3.38 -11.06
C TRP A 21 -15.44 2.42 -11.51
N GLU A 22 -15.41 2.04 -12.77
CA GLU A 22 -16.17 0.88 -13.23
C GLU A 22 -15.44 -0.42 -12.84
N PRO A 23 -16.15 -1.47 -12.42
CA PRO A 23 -15.52 -2.72 -12.00
C PRO A 23 -14.57 -3.32 -13.04
N GLU A 24 -14.90 -3.20 -14.32
CA GLU A 24 -14.07 -3.67 -15.43
C GLU A 24 -12.74 -2.92 -15.52
N GLU A 25 -12.74 -1.62 -15.26
CA GLU A 25 -11.51 -0.80 -15.23
C GLU A 25 -10.59 -1.23 -14.09
N VAL A 26 -11.17 -1.51 -12.92
CA VAL A 26 -10.41 -2.02 -11.76
C VAL A 26 -9.87 -3.41 -12.05
N VAL A 27 -10.64 -4.31 -12.67
CA VAL A 27 -10.14 -5.63 -13.06
C VAL A 27 -8.93 -5.50 -13.99
N GLU A 28 -8.97 -4.56 -14.93
CA GLU A 28 -7.88 -4.34 -15.87
C GLU A 28 -6.65 -3.71 -15.18
N LYS A 29 -6.86 -2.77 -14.23
CA LYS A 29 -5.80 -2.27 -13.34
C LYS A 29 -5.15 -3.42 -12.55
N MET A 30 -5.96 -4.26 -11.91
CA MET A 30 -5.49 -5.42 -11.15
C MET A 30 -4.69 -6.39 -12.01
N ARG A 31 -5.09 -6.63 -13.26
CA ARG A 31 -4.33 -7.52 -14.18
C ARG A 31 -2.93 -7.00 -14.46
N ARG A 32 -2.78 -5.71 -14.74
CA ARG A 32 -1.47 -5.07 -14.97
C ARG A 32 -0.62 -5.08 -13.70
N GLU A 33 -1.24 -4.81 -12.55
CA GLU A 33 -0.50 -4.68 -11.29
C GLU A 33 -0.14 -6.03 -10.66
N LEU A 34 -0.93 -7.08 -10.91
CA LEU A 34 -0.71 -8.43 -10.36
C LEU A 34 0.20 -9.30 -11.24
N GLU A 35 1.06 -8.72 -12.07
CA GLU A 35 2.12 -9.48 -12.75
C GLU A 35 3.11 -10.10 -11.75
N PRO A 36 3.39 -11.41 -11.82
CA PRO A 36 4.27 -12.07 -10.86
C PRO A 36 5.71 -11.53 -10.84
N PRO A 37 6.39 -11.53 -9.67
CA PRO A 37 5.89 -11.97 -8.36
C PRO A 37 4.95 -10.92 -7.72
N SER A 38 3.70 -11.32 -7.48
CA SER A 38 2.62 -10.48 -6.97
C SER A 38 1.81 -11.23 -5.94
N CYS A 39 1.02 -10.49 -5.15
CA CYS A 39 0.11 -11.05 -4.17
C CYS A 39 -1.18 -10.23 -4.16
N LEU A 40 -2.31 -10.93 -4.15
CA LEU A 40 -3.62 -10.38 -3.82
C LEU A 40 -4.13 -11.10 -2.57
N THR A 41 -4.35 -10.36 -1.50
CA THR A 41 -4.98 -10.85 -0.28
C THR A 41 -6.40 -10.32 -0.19
N ILE A 42 -7.35 -11.20 0.16
CA ILE A 42 -8.77 -10.87 0.25
C ILE A 42 -9.26 -11.22 1.66
N MET A 43 -9.89 -10.24 2.30
CA MET A 43 -10.68 -10.45 3.51
C MET A 43 -12.12 -10.74 3.08
N ARG A 44 -12.62 -11.93 3.46
CA ARG A 44 -14.03 -12.29 3.22
C ARG A 44 -14.94 -11.32 3.97
N GLY A 45 -15.99 -10.88 3.29
CA GLY A 45 -17.08 -10.13 3.89
C GLY A 45 -18.24 -11.06 4.24
N ASP A 46 -19.45 -10.64 3.90
CA ASP A 46 -20.71 -11.31 4.23
C ASP A 46 -21.55 -11.63 2.97
N GLU A 47 -22.84 -11.89 3.17
CA GLU A 47 -23.78 -12.24 2.08
C GLU A 47 -24.09 -11.06 1.15
N GLU A 48 -24.05 -9.81 1.64
CA GLU A 48 -24.29 -8.61 0.83
C GLU A 48 -23.05 -8.20 0.07
N GLN A 49 -21.87 -8.40 0.68
CA GLN A 49 -20.58 -8.04 0.11
C GLN A 49 -19.56 -9.14 0.39
N ALA A 50 -19.29 -9.98 -0.61
CA ALA A 50 -18.39 -11.12 -0.49
C ALA A 50 -16.93 -10.76 -0.11
N VAL A 51 -16.49 -9.53 -0.42
CA VAL A 51 -15.15 -9.02 -0.12
C VAL A 51 -15.26 -7.80 0.79
N GLY A 52 -14.87 -7.96 2.06
CA GLY A 52 -14.87 -6.88 3.05
C GLY A 52 -13.61 -6.02 3.03
N GLY A 53 -12.53 -6.51 2.42
CA GLY A 53 -11.28 -5.77 2.26
C GLY A 53 -10.27 -6.52 1.41
N PHE A 54 -9.26 -5.81 0.95
CA PHE A 54 -8.23 -6.35 0.07
C PHE A 54 -6.91 -5.63 0.27
N ALA A 55 -5.84 -6.30 -0.12
CA ALA A 55 -4.54 -5.69 -0.33
C ALA A 55 -3.86 -6.36 -1.50
N TRP A 56 -3.15 -5.60 -2.32
CA TRP A 56 -2.25 -6.19 -3.29
C TRP A 56 -0.95 -5.42 -3.45
N GLY A 57 0.02 -6.14 -4.01
CA GLY A 57 1.35 -5.64 -4.23
C GLY A 57 2.16 -6.57 -5.13
N ALA A 58 3.28 -6.06 -5.64
CA ALA A 58 4.20 -6.82 -6.47
C ALA A 58 5.67 -6.48 -6.19
N VAL A 59 6.58 -7.40 -6.48
CA VAL A 59 8.02 -7.14 -6.45
C VAL A 59 8.53 -6.89 -7.86
N VAL A 60 9.06 -5.68 -8.05
CA VAL A 60 9.38 -5.12 -9.36
C VAL A 60 10.87 -4.80 -9.44
N PRO A 61 11.53 -5.07 -10.57
CA PRO A 61 12.86 -4.53 -10.86
C PRO A 61 12.90 -3.00 -10.75
N VAL A 62 13.94 -2.44 -10.14
CA VAL A 62 14.00 -0.98 -9.88
C VAL A 62 13.97 -0.15 -11.16
N ASP A 63 14.52 -0.65 -12.25
CA ASP A 63 14.49 0.00 -13.57
C ASP A 63 13.09 0.08 -14.19
N LYS A 64 12.12 -0.68 -13.67
CA LYS A 64 10.71 -0.65 -14.07
C LYS A 64 9.81 0.09 -13.07
N ALA A 65 10.33 0.48 -11.90
CA ALA A 65 9.54 1.03 -10.79
C ALA A 65 8.81 2.34 -11.17
N ALA A 66 9.49 3.25 -11.87
CA ALA A 66 8.90 4.52 -12.31
C ALA A 66 7.82 4.31 -13.37
N VAL A 67 8.04 3.40 -14.33
CA VAL A 67 7.06 3.05 -15.38
C VAL A 67 5.79 2.49 -14.75
N ARG A 68 5.94 1.52 -13.83
CA ARG A 68 4.80 0.96 -13.10
C ARG A 68 3.99 2.04 -12.40
N THR A 69 4.65 2.97 -11.73
CA THR A 69 3.97 4.05 -10.98
C THR A 69 3.17 4.96 -11.91
N LEU A 70 3.73 5.33 -13.06
CA LEU A 70 3.02 6.12 -14.06
C LEU A 70 1.79 5.40 -14.59
N GLU A 71 1.91 4.10 -14.88
CA GLU A 71 0.81 3.29 -15.40
C GLU A 71 -0.29 3.06 -14.37
N ALA A 72 0.07 2.87 -13.09
CA ALA A 72 -0.87 2.65 -11.99
C ALA A 72 -1.74 3.89 -11.68
N HIS A 73 -1.17 5.10 -11.83
CA HIS A 73 -1.85 6.36 -11.54
C HIS A 73 -2.29 7.14 -12.78
N GLY A 74 -1.89 6.72 -13.98
CA GLY A 74 -2.27 7.37 -15.23
C GLY A 74 -1.73 8.80 -15.39
N PHE A 75 -0.65 9.16 -14.70
CA PHE A 75 -0.07 10.51 -14.77
C PHE A 75 0.34 10.87 -16.21
N ARG A 76 -0.10 12.05 -16.67
CA ARG A 76 0.20 12.56 -18.02
C ARG A 76 1.09 13.79 -18.02
N THR A 77 1.40 14.33 -16.85
CA THR A 77 2.20 15.54 -16.70
C THR A 77 3.63 15.29 -17.20
N PRO A 78 4.17 16.13 -18.12
CA PRO A 78 5.52 15.99 -18.62
C PRO A 78 6.57 16.04 -17.49
N GLY A 79 7.61 15.22 -17.57
CA GLY A 79 8.72 15.20 -16.59
C GLY A 79 8.46 14.34 -15.34
N VAL A 80 7.23 13.86 -15.12
CA VAL A 80 6.91 13.01 -13.95
C VAL A 80 7.69 11.70 -13.98
N ARG A 81 7.90 11.12 -15.17
CA ARG A 81 8.68 9.89 -15.32
C ARG A 81 10.10 10.05 -14.82
N GLU A 82 10.78 11.09 -15.30
CA GLU A 82 12.18 11.39 -14.96
C GLU A 82 12.31 11.74 -13.48
N LEU A 83 11.34 12.47 -12.93
CA LEU A 83 11.26 12.77 -11.50
C LEU A 83 11.18 11.49 -10.66
N LEU A 84 10.23 10.60 -10.99
CA LEU A 84 10.04 9.34 -10.27
C LEU A 84 11.25 8.42 -10.41
N ASP A 85 11.79 8.23 -11.63
CA ASP A 85 12.96 7.38 -11.86
C ASP A 85 14.19 7.91 -11.10
N GLY A 86 14.47 9.21 -11.18
CA GLY A 86 15.57 9.84 -10.46
C GLY A 86 15.40 9.78 -8.94
N ALA A 87 14.17 9.92 -8.44
CA ALA A 87 13.90 9.80 -7.01
C ALA A 87 14.03 8.34 -6.52
N MET A 88 13.46 7.38 -7.24
CA MET A 88 13.54 5.96 -6.90
C MET A 88 14.98 5.45 -6.91
N ARG A 89 15.77 5.77 -7.94
CA ARG A 89 17.19 5.37 -8.02
C ARG A 89 18.07 5.95 -6.93
N ARG A 90 17.71 7.14 -6.39
CA ARG A 90 18.45 7.75 -5.28
C ARG A 90 18.21 7.02 -3.97
N HIS A 91 16.99 6.56 -3.72
CA HIS A 91 16.59 5.97 -2.44
C HIS A 91 16.78 4.45 -2.41
N ILE A 92 16.32 3.75 -3.44
CA ILE A 92 16.34 2.29 -3.51
C ILE A 92 17.76 1.81 -3.85
N LYS A 93 18.32 0.95 -3.00
CA LYS A 93 19.69 0.42 -3.13
C LYS A 93 19.72 -0.98 -3.73
N GLY A 94 18.65 -1.75 -3.56
CA GLY A 94 18.48 -3.08 -4.13
C GLY A 94 18.19 -3.07 -5.62
N SER A 95 18.20 -4.26 -6.23
CA SER A 95 17.81 -4.45 -7.63
C SER A 95 16.30 -4.64 -7.81
N ARG A 96 15.57 -4.87 -6.72
CA ARG A 96 14.13 -5.11 -6.69
C ARG A 96 13.50 -4.39 -5.50
N VAL A 97 12.28 -3.93 -5.67
CA VAL A 97 11.50 -3.23 -4.65
C VAL A 97 10.09 -3.79 -4.58
N PHE A 98 9.54 -3.88 -3.37
CA PHE A 98 8.16 -4.27 -3.14
C PHE A 98 7.25 -3.05 -3.25
N PHE A 99 6.25 -3.10 -4.13
CA PHE A 99 5.15 -2.15 -4.17
C PHE A 99 3.99 -2.70 -3.35
N LEU A 100 3.54 -1.95 -2.35
CA LEU A 100 2.23 -2.11 -1.74
C LEU A 100 1.28 -1.18 -2.49
N ASP A 101 0.73 -1.68 -3.60
CA ASP A 101 -0.07 -0.86 -4.52
C ASP A 101 -1.40 -0.45 -3.88
N GLU A 102 -2.10 -1.37 -3.21
CA GLU A 102 -3.39 -1.06 -2.59
C GLU A 102 -3.57 -1.77 -1.24
N VAL A 103 -4.20 -1.06 -0.29
CA VAL A 103 -4.74 -1.63 0.95
C VAL A 103 -6.02 -0.91 1.31
N ALA A 104 -7.13 -1.65 1.32
CA ALA A 104 -8.44 -1.07 1.54
C ALA A 104 -9.37 -2.02 2.29
N ILE A 105 -10.19 -1.46 3.17
CA ILE A 105 -11.20 -2.19 3.93
C ILE A 105 -12.48 -1.35 3.88
N LEU A 106 -13.57 -1.99 3.48
CA LEU A 106 -14.90 -1.40 3.51
C LEU A 106 -15.28 -1.02 4.94
N ARG A 107 -15.97 0.10 5.08
CA ARG A 107 -16.17 0.79 6.37
C ARG A 107 -16.75 -0.13 7.45
N GLU A 108 -17.72 -0.94 7.09
CA GLU A 108 -18.44 -1.89 7.95
C GLU A 108 -17.57 -3.04 8.47
N PHE A 109 -16.47 -3.38 7.77
CA PHE A 109 -15.54 -4.42 8.19
C PHE A 109 -14.27 -3.87 8.86
N ARG A 110 -14.20 -2.57 9.13
CA ARG A 110 -13.08 -1.96 9.86
C ARG A 110 -13.20 -2.33 11.34
N GLY A 111 -12.13 -2.91 11.91
CA GLY A 111 -12.15 -3.49 13.27
C GLY A 111 -10.81 -3.35 14.00
N GLY A 112 -10.26 -2.13 14.05
CA GLY A 112 -8.93 -1.87 14.58
C GLY A 112 -7.81 -2.30 13.63
N MET A 113 -6.66 -2.69 14.18
CA MET A 113 -5.44 -2.96 13.41
C MET A 113 -5.33 -4.38 12.82
N ALA A 114 -6.09 -5.33 13.36
CA ALA A 114 -5.99 -6.73 12.93
C ALA A 114 -6.31 -6.93 11.44
N PRO A 115 -7.38 -6.35 10.86
CA PRO A 115 -7.66 -6.52 9.43
C PRO A 115 -6.52 -6.07 8.52
N ILE A 116 -5.93 -4.89 8.77
CA ILE A 116 -4.81 -4.37 7.98
C ILE A 116 -3.60 -5.31 8.09
N GLN A 117 -3.29 -5.77 9.30
CA GLN A 117 -2.19 -6.69 9.54
C GLN A 117 -2.34 -7.98 8.73
N PHE A 118 -3.52 -8.61 8.74
CA PHE A 118 -3.75 -9.87 8.02
C PHE A 118 -3.82 -9.67 6.51
N LEU A 119 -4.28 -8.52 6.03
CA LEU A 119 -4.29 -8.20 4.61
C LEU A 119 -2.89 -7.99 4.04
N VAL A 120 -2.01 -7.27 4.76
CA VAL A 120 -0.68 -6.90 4.25
C VAL A 120 0.34 -8.04 4.43
N ARG A 121 0.16 -8.90 5.44
CA ARG A 121 1.12 -9.96 5.77
C ARG A 121 1.51 -10.86 4.58
N PRO A 122 0.59 -11.44 3.79
CA PRO A 122 0.97 -12.34 2.70
C PRO A 122 1.80 -11.63 1.62
N ALA A 123 1.51 -10.36 1.34
CA ALA A 123 2.29 -9.57 0.39
C ALA A 123 3.72 -9.32 0.89
N LEU A 124 3.90 -9.07 2.19
CA LEU A 124 5.23 -8.95 2.80
C LEU A 124 6.00 -10.28 2.81
N GLU A 125 5.32 -11.40 3.08
CA GLU A 125 5.93 -12.74 3.01
C GLU A 125 6.40 -13.05 1.58
N MET A 126 5.55 -12.76 0.59
CA MET A 126 5.91 -12.87 -0.83
C MET A 126 7.11 -11.98 -1.17
N ALA A 127 7.11 -10.72 -0.72
CA ALA A 127 8.18 -9.78 -1.01
C ALA A 127 9.54 -10.23 -0.49
N VAL A 128 9.60 -10.61 0.78
CA VAL A 128 10.82 -11.11 1.42
C VAL A 128 11.28 -12.42 0.80
N SER A 129 10.36 -13.34 0.49
CA SER A 129 10.70 -14.61 -0.18
C SER A 129 11.22 -14.42 -1.60
N SER A 130 10.82 -13.32 -2.26
CA SER A 130 11.27 -12.92 -3.60
C SER A 130 12.55 -12.08 -3.59
N GLY A 131 13.17 -11.88 -2.42
CA GLY A 131 14.42 -11.14 -2.26
C GLY A 131 14.27 -9.62 -2.21
N ALA A 132 13.05 -9.08 -2.10
CA ALA A 132 12.85 -7.65 -1.86
C ALA A 132 12.96 -7.34 -0.36
N VAL A 133 13.80 -6.36 -0.03
CA VAL A 133 13.98 -5.84 1.33
C VAL A 133 13.37 -4.44 1.45
N GLU A 134 13.36 -3.68 0.37
CA GLU A 134 12.88 -2.31 0.32
C GLU A 134 11.43 -2.27 -0.17
N GLY A 135 10.66 -1.30 0.33
CA GLY A 135 9.23 -1.16 0.06
C GLY A 135 8.85 0.25 -0.42
N LEU A 136 7.87 0.32 -1.29
CA LEU A 136 7.21 1.51 -1.77
C LEU A 136 5.70 1.39 -1.53
N GLY A 137 5.09 2.48 -1.10
CA GLY A 137 3.65 2.63 -1.05
C GLY A 137 3.30 4.07 -1.37
N TRP A 138 2.02 4.36 -1.49
CA TRP A 138 1.56 5.70 -1.72
C TRP A 138 0.31 6.00 -0.91
N THR A 139 0.03 7.29 -0.72
CA THR A 139 -1.17 7.76 -0.03
C THR A 139 -1.43 9.22 -0.39
N SER A 140 -2.61 9.74 -0.07
CA SER A 140 -2.80 11.18 0.14
C SER A 140 -2.51 11.54 1.59
N TRP A 141 -1.94 12.72 1.85
CA TRP A 141 -1.78 13.26 3.21
C TRP A 141 -3.11 13.48 3.93
N SER A 142 -4.20 13.64 3.18
CA SER A 142 -5.55 13.77 3.70
C SER A 142 -6.16 12.41 4.13
N SER A 143 -5.52 11.29 3.78
CA SER A 143 -6.00 9.96 4.13
C SER A 143 -5.71 9.62 5.58
N LYS A 144 -6.66 8.92 6.21
CA LYS A 144 -6.51 8.39 7.58
C LYS A 144 -5.41 7.33 7.67
N ILE A 145 -4.97 6.75 6.56
CA ILE A 145 -3.89 5.77 6.53
C ILE A 145 -2.50 6.43 6.61
N ALA A 146 -2.35 7.70 6.23
CA ALA A 146 -1.04 8.34 6.14
C ALA A 146 -0.22 8.29 7.45
N PRO A 147 -0.79 8.63 8.63
CA PRO A 147 -0.07 8.49 9.90
C PRO A 147 0.33 7.04 10.21
N LEU A 148 -0.49 6.07 9.79
CA LEU A 148 -0.20 4.66 9.98
C LEU A 148 0.93 4.20 9.06
N SER A 149 0.93 4.60 7.79
CA SER A 149 2.01 4.29 6.84
C SER A 149 3.36 4.77 7.37
N LEU A 150 3.44 6.01 7.84
CA LEU A 150 4.64 6.57 8.45
C LEU A 150 5.09 5.74 9.67
N TYR A 151 4.15 5.36 10.54
CA TYR A 151 4.44 4.55 11.72
C TYR A 151 4.99 3.14 11.36
N LEU A 152 4.50 2.56 10.27
CA LEU A 152 4.92 1.24 9.79
C LEU A 152 6.24 1.28 9.01
N GLY A 153 6.95 2.42 9.02
CA GLY A 153 8.28 2.58 8.45
C GLY A 153 8.30 3.10 7.02
N PHE A 154 7.15 3.42 6.43
CA PHE A 154 7.08 4.15 5.15
C PHE A 154 7.26 5.66 5.42
N SER A 155 8.42 6.04 5.96
CA SER A 155 8.64 7.36 6.55
C SER A 155 9.35 8.35 5.65
N GLU A 156 9.97 7.88 4.56
CA GLU A 156 10.73 8.73 3.64
C GLU A 156 9.90 9.06 2.41
N LEU A 157 9.72 10.36 2.13
CA LEU A 157 9.01 10.84 0.95
C LEU A 157 9.97 10.85 -0.25
N ILE A 158 9.69 10.01 -1.25
CA ILE A 158 10.48 9.95 -2.49
C ILE A 158 10.05 11.07 -3.45
N ALA A 159 8.76 11.24 -3.62
CA ALA A 159 8.15 12.21 -4.50
C ALA A 159 6.71 12.51 -4.07
N GLU A 160 6.23 13.69 -4.42
CA GLU A 160 4.82 14.02 -4.39
C GLU A 160 4.39 14.48 -5.78
N VAL A 161 3.38 13.82 -6.35
CA VAL A 161 2.89 14.07 -7.70
C VAL A 161 1.38 14.16 -7.63
N GLU A 162 0.82 15.28 -8.08
CA GLU A 162 -0.64 15.49 -8.18
C GLU A 162 -1.40 15.17 -6.88
N GLY A 163 -0.79 15.46 -5.72
CA GLY A 163 -1.37 15.24 -4.39
C GLY A 163 -1.23 13.81 -3.85
N ILE A 164 -0.50 12.94 -4.57
CA ILE A 164 -0.14 11.58 -4.15
C ILE A 164 1.30 11.60 -3.63
N ALA A 165 1.47 11.20 -2.36
CA ALA A 165 2.76 11.06 -1.70
C ALA A 165 3.27 9.63 -1.87
N PHE A 166 4.44 9.47 -2.48
CA PHE A 166 5.14 8.20 -2.63
C PHE A 166 6.13 8.01 -1.47
N LEU A 167 5.84 7.02 -0.64
CA LEU A 167 6.55 6.76 0.61
C LEU A 167 7.42 5.51 0.50
N TYR A 168 8.57 5.57 1.14
CA TYR A 168 9.61 4.57 1.10
C TYR A 168 9.88 3.95 2.46
N ASN A 169 10.10 2.64 2.45
CA ASN A 169 10.56 1.86 3.56
C ASN A 169 11.89 1.15 3.20
N PRO A 170 13.01 1.49 3.85
CA PRO A 170 14.31 0.89 3.55
C PRO A 170 14.44 -0.58 3.98
N ASP A 171 13.55 -1.06 4.86
CA ASP A 171 13.55 -2.44 5.31
C ASP A 171 12.14 -2.90 5.75
N ILE A 172 11.49 -3.72 4.92
CA ILE A 172 10.16 -4.27 5.19
C ILE A 172 10.19 -5.48 6.14
N ARG A 173 11.36 -6.03 6.47
CA ARG A 173 11.47 -7.25 7.31
C ARG A 173 10.98 -7.04 8.74
N PRO A 174 11.30 -5.92 9.43
CA PRO A 174 10.68 -5.59 10.72
C PRO A 174 9.16 -5.53 10.64
N LEU A 175 8.61 -4.94 9.57
CA LEU A 175 7.17 -4.87 9.36
C LEU A 175 6.55 -6.27 9.22
N LEU A 176 7.20 -7.16 8.45
CA LEU A 176 6.80 -8.56 8.35
C LEU A 176 6.82 -9.25 9.73
N LYS A 177 7.89 -9.04 10.52
CA LYS A 177 7.98 -9.62 11.87
C LYS A 177 6.86 -9.14 12.78
N ILE A 178 6.51 -7.86 12.75
CA ILE A 178 5.36 -7.32 13.47
C ILE A 178 4.08 -8.02 13.01
N ALA A 179 3.86 -8.10 11.70
CA ALA A 179 2.67 -8.72 11.12
C ALA A 179 2.53 -10.22 11.43
N GLN A 180 3.64 -10.92 11.66
CA GLN A 180 3.67 -12.33 12.04
C GLN A 180 3.45 -12.58 13.53
N ASN A 181 3.91 -11.69 14.41
CA ASN A 181 4.09 -12.00 15.84
C ASN A 181 3.29 -11.11 16.80
N VAL A 182 2.82 -9.94 16.36
CA VAL A 182 2.10 -8.99 17.22
C VAL A 182 0.64 -9.03 16.87
N ASN A 183 -0.26 -9.32 17.81
CA ASN A 183 -1.70 -9.25 17.52
C ASN A 183 -2.17 -7.79 17.34
N GLY A 184 -3.30 -7.60 16.66
CA GLY A 184 -3.80 -6.26 16.32
C GLY A 184 -4.03 -5.34 17.54
N GLN A 185 -4.46 -5.87 18.68
CA GLN A 185 -4.65 -5.08 19.91
C GLN A 185 -3.33 -4.60 20.52
N ALA A 186 -2.29 -5.42 20.47
CA ALA A 186 -0.95 -5.03 20.90
C ALA A 186 -0.36 -3.98 19.95
N LEU A 187 -0.54 -4.16 18.63
CA LEU A 187 -0.10 -3.20 17.62
C LEU A 187 -0.76 -1.83 17.82
N GLU A 188 -2.07 -1.79 18.04
CA GLU A 188 -2.79 -0.54 18.32
C GLU A 188 -2.30 0.16 19.59
N ARG A 189 -1.92 -0.60 20.63
CA ARG A 189 -1.33 -0.06 21.87
C ARG A 189 0.08 0.50 21.65
N LEU A 190 0.89 -0.18 20.84
CA LEU A 190 2.23 0.29 20.47
C LEU A 190 2.17 1.59 19.67
N ILE A 191 1.28 1.66 18.67
CA ILE A 191 1.05 2.88 17.87
C ILE A 191 0.68 4.04 18.80
N ARG A 192 -0.34 3.87 19.65
CA ARG A 192 -0.80 4.91 20.57
C ARG A 192 0.28 5.38 21.53
N SER A 193 1.11 4.47 22.03
CA SER A 193 2.20 4.78 22.96
C SER A 193 3.31 5.56 22.26
N ALA A 194 3.70 5.15 21.05
CA ALA A 194 4.72 5.81 20.26
C ALA A 194 4.30 7.23 19.84
N SER A 195 3.05 7.42 19.40
CA SER A 195 2.54 8.76 19.05
C SER A 195 2.59 9.74 20.23
N ARG A 196 2.46 9.26 21.47
CA ARG A 196 2.59 10.08 22.68
C ARG A 196 4.04 10.46 22.99
N LEU A 197 5.00 9.58 22.67
CA LEU A 197 6.43 9.85 22.87
C LEU A 197 6.94 10.87 21.85
N VAL A 198 6.54 10.75 20.58
CA VAL A 198 6.90 11.71 19.53
C VAL A 198 6.38 13.12 19.85
N ARG A 199 5.16 13.25 20.40
CA ARG A 199 4.60 14.55 20.83
C ARG A 199 5.26 15.15 22.08
N ARG A 200 6.06 14.38 22.83
CA ARG A 200 6.81 14.89 24.00
C ARG A 200 8.24 15.26 23.65
N ALA A 201 8.74 14.82 22.51
CA ALA A 201 10.09 15.08 22.02
C ALA A 201 10.15 16.22 20.98
N ALA A 202 9.00 16.68 20.50
CA ALA A 202 8.82 17.87 19.65
C ALA A 202 8.26 19.02 20.49
#